data_AF-X1P371-F1
#
_entry.id   AF-X1P371-F1
#
_cell.length_a   1.000
_cell.length_b   1.000
_cell.length_c   1.000
_cell.angle_alpha   90.00
_cell.angle_beta   90.00
_cell.angle_gamma   90.00
#
_symmetry.space_group_name_H-M   'P 1'
#
loop_
_entity.id
_entity.type
_entity.pdbx_description
1 polymer ?
#
loop_
_entity_poly.entity_id
_entity_poly.type
_entity_poly.pdbx_seq_one_letter_code
_entity_poly.pdbx_strand_id
1 'polypeptide(L)' 'NAYFLPNDGSHLLYESITPVNSFRIVFNLYFDTNYDLLKDESYFSNFKYPLEFIIVPPETNSD' A
#
# COMPACT_ATOMS: atom_id res chain seq x y z
N ASN A 1 -1.54 -8.30 -2.86
CA ASN A 1 -0.66 -8.53 -1.69
C ASN A 1 -1.00 -9.86 -1.00
N ALA A 2 -0.06 -10.50 -0.30
CA ALA A 2 -0.32 -11.73 0.46
C ALA A 2 0.17 -11.56 1.91
N TYR A 3 -0.75 -11.48 2.86
CA TYR A 3 -0.47 -11.30 4.28
C TYR A 3 -1.26 -12.30 5.12
N PHE A 4 -0.62 -12.89 6.12
CA PHE A 4 -1.29 -13.66 7.17
C PHE A 4 -1.23 -12.86 8.47
N LEU A 5 -2.36 -12.25 8.84
CA LEU A 5 -2.45 -11.32 9.98
C LEU A 5 -3.28 -11.96 11.11
N PRO A 6 -2.75 -12.02 12.35
CA PRO A 6 -3.51 -12.55 13.48
C PRO A 6 -4.61 -11.58 13.95
N ASN A 7 -5.54 -12.06 14.78
CA ASN A 7 -6.57 -11.22 15.42
C ASN A 7 -7.42 -10.41 14.42
N ASP A 8 -7.85 -11.02 13.31
CA ASP A 8 -8.67 -10.39 12.28
C ASP A 8 -8.06 -9.13 11.63
N GLY A 9 -6.72 -8.98 11.70
CA GLY A 9 -6.03 -7.82 11.13
C GLY A 9 -6.22 -7.63 9.61
N SER A 10 -6.65 -8.68 8.90
CA SER A 10 -6.98 -8.61 7.48
C SER A 10 -8.22 -7.78 7.17
N HIS A 11 -9.14 -7.59 8.13
CA HIS A 11 -10.39 -6.83 7.91
C HIS A 11 -10.17 -5.34 7.61
N LEU A 12 -9.00 -4.81 7.97
CA LEU A 12 -8.62 -3.43 7.70
C LEU A 12 -7.94 -3.27 6.34
N LEU A 13 -7.60 -4.38 5.67
CA LEU A 13 -7.04 -4.38 4.32
C LEU A 13 -8.17 -4.48 3.29
N TYR A 14 -8.08 -3.68 2.23
CA TYR A 14 -9.01 -3.66 1.11
C TYR A 14 -8.28 -3.96 -0.20
N GLU A 15 -9.00 -4.39 -1.24
CA GLU A 15 -8.41 -4.95 -2.46
C GLU A 15 -7.44 -3.99 -3.17
N SER A 16 -7.84 -2.72 -3.29
CA SER A 16 -7.04 -1.68 -3.95
C SER A 16 -5.97 -1.03 -3.06
N ILE A 17 -5.77 -1.53 -1.84
CA ILE A 17 -4.82 -0.91 -0.89
C ILE A 17 -3.40 -0.95 -1.45
N THR A 18 -2.71 0.19 -1.38
CA THR A 18 -1.29 0.22 -1.75
C THR A 18 -0.43 -0.55 -0.76
N PRO A 19 0.73 -1.09 -1.18
CA PRO A 19 1.70 -1.65 -0.25
C PRO A 19 2.10 -0.66 0.86
N VAL A 20 2.20 0.63 0.50
CA VAL A 20 2.53 1.74 1.40
C VAL A 20 1.52 1.86 2.56
N ASN A 21 0.22 1.79 2.28
CA ASN A 21 -0.82 1.84 3.30
C ASN A 21 -1.00 0.49 4.02
N SER A 22 -0.76 -0.63 3.34
CA SER A 22 -0.77 -1.96 3.99
C SER A 22 0.22 -2.03 5.16
N PHE A 23 1.46 -1.55 4.96
CA PHE A 23 2.46 -1.52 6.03
C PHE A 23 2.10 -0.56 7.16
N ARG A 24 1.50 0.61 6.85
CA ARG A 24 1.02 1.56 7.88
C ARG A 24 -0.01 0.92 8.78
N ILE A 25 -0.99 0.21 8.21
CA ILE A 25 -2.00 -0.51 8.98
C ILE A 25 -1.35 -1.57 9.87
N VAL A 26 -0.46 -2.40 9.32
CA VAL A 26 0.25 -3.43 10.11
C VAL A 26 1.06 -2.79 11.25
N PHE A 27 1.72 -1.67 10.99
CA PHE A 27 2.54 -0.99 11.99
C PHE A 27 1.68 -0.35 13.08
N ASN A 28 0.56 0.27 12.70
CA ASN A 28 -0.37 0.84 13.67
C ASN A 28 -1.01 -0.26 14.53
N LEU A 29 -1.35 -1.41 13.94
CA LEU A 29 -2.01 -2.52 14.65
C LEU A 29 -1.12 -3.28 15.63
N TYR A 30 0.13 -3.54 15.27
CA TYR A 30 0.97 -4.49 16.02
C TYR A 30 2.20 -3.85 16.69
N PHE A 31 2.53 -2.60 16.37
CA PHE A 31 3.76 -1.97 16.82
C PHE A 31 3.53 -0.60 17.50
N ASP A 32 2.28 -0.30 17.89
CA ASP A 32 1.90 0.92 18.63
C ASP A 32 2.37 2.22 17.95
N THR A 33 2.23 2.25 16.62
CA THR A 33 2.53 3.44 15.82
C THR A 33 1.26 4.17 15.42
N ASN A 34 1.38 5.41 14.99
CA ASN A 34 0.25 6.27 14.59
C ASN A 34 0.52 6.94 13.24
N TYR A 35 0.69 6.14 12.19
CA TYR A 35 0.81 6.66 10.83
C TYR A 35 -0.56 6.95 10.23
N ASP A 36 -0.76 8.18 9.75
CA ASP A 36 -1.91 8.51 8.90
C ASP A 36 -1.83 7.75 7.56
N LEU A 37 -3.00 7.38 7.03
CA LEU A 37 -3.10 6.81 5.69
C LEU A 37 -2.81 7.87 4.63
N LEU A 38 -2.08 7.46 3.59
CA LEU A 38 -1.81 8.30 2.42
C LEU A 38 -2.81 7.99 1.30
N LYS A 39 -2.76 8.78 0.24
CA LYS A 39 -3.48 8.42 -0.98
C LYS A 39 -2.91 7.11 -1.54
N ASP A 40 -3.81 6.24 -2.01
CA ASP A 40 -3.42 4.99 -2.67
C ASP A 40 -2.86 5.28 -4.07
N GLU A 41 -1.57 5.65 -4.12
CA GLU A 41 -0.82 5.88 -5.34
C GLU A 41 0.44 5.04 -5.38
N SER A 42 0.77 4.55 -6.57
CA SER A 42 2.02 3.86 -6.86
C SER A 42 2.84 4.68 -7.84
N TYR A 43 4.15 4.69 -7.65
CA TYR A 43 5.09 5.43 -8.47
C TYR A 43 6.13 4.48 -9.06
N PHE A 44 6.45 4.69 -10.34
CA PHE A 44 7.49 3.98 -11.05
C PHE A 44 8.63 4.95 -11.40
N SER A 45 9.88 4.47 -11.29
CA SER A 45 11.07 5.16 -11.76
C SER A 45 11.92 4.20 -12.56
N ASN A 46 12.54 4.68 -13.65
CA ASN A 46 13.49 3.86 -14.38
C ASN A 46 14.86 3.80 -13.66
N PHE A 47 15.68 2.79 -13.98
CA PHE A 47 17.02 2.68 -13.38
C PHE A 47 17.98 3.80 -13.80
N LYS A 48 17.74 4.44 -14.95
CA LYS A 48 18.61 5.48 -15.50
C LYS A 48 18.42 6.84 -14.83
N TYR A 49 17.21 7.12 -14.34
CA TYR A 49 16.71 8.34 -13.74
C TYR A 49 15.87 7.96 -12.49
N PRO A 50 16.52 7.46 -11.41
CA PRO A 50 15.82 6.88 -10.27
C PRO A 50 14.99 7.89 -9.44
N LEU A 51 15.10 9.18 -9.72
CA LEU A 51 14.35 10.25 -9.04
C LEU A 51 13.26 10.86 -9.94
N GLU A 52 13.11 10.38 -11.18
CA GLU A 52 11.98 10.73 -12.03
C GLU A 52 10.84 9.75 -11.76
N PHE A 53 9.82 10.22 -11.05
CA PHE A 53 8.67 9.42 -10.65
C PHE A 53 7.49 9.62 -11.58
N ILE A 54 6.96 8.52 -12.11
CA ILE A 54 5.78 8.47 -12.97
C ILE A 54 4.66 7.79 -12.18
N ILE A 55 3.49 8.42 -12.10
CA ILE A 55 2.32 7.84 -11.46
C ILE A 55 1.87 6.61 -12.26
N VAL A 56 1.72 5.49 -11.58
CA VAL A 56 1.11 4.27 -12.12
C VAL A 56 -0.41 4.41 -12.01
N PRO A 57 -1.16 4.35 -13.13
CA PRO A 57 -2.62 4.37 -13.07
C PRO A 57 -3.15 3.21 -12.21
N PRO A 58 -4.25 3.41 -11.46
CA PRO A 58 -4.91 2.32 -10.78
C PRO A 58 -5.33 1.25 -11.80
N GLU A 59 -5.24 -0.02 -11.41
CA GLU A 59 -5.68 -1.12 -12.27
C GLU A 59 -7.16 -0.92 -12.63
N THR A 60 -7.44 -0.78 -13.92
CA THR A 60 -8.80 -0.84 -14.43
C THR A 60 -9.09 -2.31 -14.71
N ASN A 61 -10.03 -2.90 -13.97
CA ASN A 61 -10.58 -4.21 -14.36
C ASN A 61 -11.15 -4.06 -15.78
N SER A 62 -10.50 -4.68 -16.76
CA SER A 62 -11.10 -4.92 -18.05
C SER A 62 -12.09 -6.06 -17.87
N ASP A 63 -13.36 -5.73 -17.71
CA ASP A 63 -14.50 -6.65 -17.81
C ASP A 63 -14.57 -7.30 -19.21
#